data_AF-A0A5C8NZQ7-F1
#
_entry.id   AF-A0A5C8NZQ7-F1
#
_cell.length_a   1.000
_cell.length_b   1.000
_cell.length_c   1.000
_cell.angle_alpha   90.00
_cell.angle_beta   90.00
_cell.angle_gamma   90.00
#
_symmetry.space_group_name_H-M   'P 1'
#
loop_
_entity.id
_entity.type
_entity.pdbx_description
1 polymer ?
#
loop_
_entity_poly.entity_id
_entity_poly.type
_entity_poly.pdbx_seq_one_letter_code
_entity_poly.pdbx_strand_id
1 'polypeptide(L)'
;MAGYIFSMNDIQAMEYSIKEGIYSTNLNLPKNQIWGVHHEGTFADYITMKKGDNIFFFHDRKIYGIGELINIKGDCKFLNFPDADLPNNFTFKEIRHKMILDFSSKSIQNRMLCTFKGSPYFFKNGIDMDEVLSSNPEKFRMLRSFWKLSFIKIDDSENKALIDIILKNNEKNLSSGKYTYTNSHHIHNRINYLVNSDYKVSSDNIMYNCSSSTGYLKHEMALESGILDYISNKKTKIFGYWDYLSHQVVASPFKPIDYMDKMDIFGYKYIPNFKTISKYLVLEIKKDKATIEDINQVMKYVDWVNQEYSYGDYNMIEAFLVAHDFPQVVIDAKPDITIRNYIKTRRPPVPKKWSNLRLIKYNYNPTNKQLHFREI
;
A
#
# COMPACT_ATOMS: atom_id res chain seq x y z
N MET A 1 -6.34 10.88 -4.52
CA MET A 1 -6.36 10.25 -3.18
C MET A 1 -6.60 8.78 -3.40
N ALA A 2 -5.84 7.92 -2.72
CA ALA A 2 -6.01 6.48 -2.85
C ALA A 2 -7.31 6.03 -2.16
N GLY A 3 -7.77 4.82 -2.49
CA GLY A 3 -8.82 4.13 -1.77
C GLY A 3 -8.30 2.86 -1.11
N TYR A 4 -8.82 2.50 0.05
CA TYR A 4 -8.55 1.24 0.73
C TYR A 4 -9.88 0.50 0.98
N ILE A 5 -9.99 -0.73 0.50
CA ILE A 5 -11.18 -1.56 0.73
C ILE A 5 -10.85 -2.64 1.75
N PHE A 6 -11.49 -2.58 2.92
CA PHE A 6 -11.28 -3.48 4.04
C PHE A 6 -12.24 -4.67 3.99
N SER A 7 -11.70 -5.89 3.95
CA SER A 7 -12.48 -7.13 4.01
C SER A 7 -12.92 -7.40 5.44
N MET A 8 -14.24 -7.57 5.64
CA MET A 8 -14.85 -7.85 6.92
C MET A 8 -15.54 -9.21 6.89
N ASN A 9 -15.14 -10.10 7.81
CA ASN A 9 -15.74 -11.43 7.93
C ASN A 9 -17.06 -11.41 8.71
N ASP A 10 -17.37 -10.31 9.40
CA ASP A 10 -18.52 -10.18 10.28
C ASP A 10 -19.10 -8.76 10.18
N ILE A 11 -20.42 -8.69 10.01
CA ILE A 11 -21.14 -7.42 9.89
C ILE A 11 -21.04 -6.63 11.20
N GLN A 12 -21.10 -7.27 12.37
CA GLN A 12 -21.06 -6.54 13.65
C GLN A 12 -19.67 -5.89 13.87
N ALA A 13 -18.59 -6.59 13.49
CA ALA A 13 -17.25 -6.04 13.49
C ALA A 13 -17.11 -4.85 12.53
N MET A 14 -17.76 -4.90 11.36
CA MET A 14 -17.83 -3.77 10.43
C MET A 14 -18.55 -2.58 11.08
N GLU A 15 -19.74 -2.80 11.65
CA GLU A 15 -20.52 -1.75 12.31
C GLU A 15 -19.75 -1.12 13.49
N TYR A 16 -19.07 -1.93 14.29
CA TYR A 16 -18.21 -1.47 15.37
C TYR A 16 -17.05 -0.62 14.84
N SER A 17 -16.36 -1.10 13.80
CA SER A 17 -15.24 -0.37 13.17
C SER A 17 -15.70 0.99 12.66
N ILE A 18 -16.82 1.03 11.95
CA ILE A 18 -17.43 2.26 11.44
C ILE A 18 -17.79 3.20 12.59
N LYS A 19 -18.48 2.66 13.62
CA LYS A 19 -18.92 3.43 14.78
C LYS A 19 -17.75 4.07 15.50
N GLU A 20 -16.70 3.32 15.80
CA GLU A 20 -15.54 3.84 16.55
C GLU A 20 -14.52 4.57 15.65
N GLY A 21 -14.75 4.62 14.33
CA GLY A 21 -13.85 5.27 13.38
C GLY A 21 -12.46 4.67 13.35
N ILE A 22 -12.37 3.34 13.52
CA ILE A 22 -11.11 2.60 13.65
C ILE A 22 -11.19 1.30 12.86
N TYR A 23 -10.11 0.94 12.18
CA TYR A 23 -9.96 -0.39 11.59
C TYR A 23 -8.63 -0.99 12.03
N SER A 24 -8.64 -2.30 12.28
CA SER A 24 -7.44 -3.06 12.55
C SER A 24 -7.58 -4.45 11.98
N THR A 25 -6.56 -4.89 11.26
CA THR A 25 -6.51 -6.23 10.71
C THR A 25 -6.32 -7.25 11.84
N ASN A 26 -7.11 -8.32 11.81
CA ASN A 26 -6.93 -9.43 12.72
C ASN A 26 -5.79 -10.33 12.23
N LEU A 27 -4.64 -10.29 12.88
CA LEU A 27 -3.46 -11.08 12.49
C LEU A 27 -3.37 -12.38 13.28
N ASN A 28 -2.90 -13.43 12.60
CA ASN A 28 -2.51 -14.65 13.32
C ASN A 28 -1.33 -14.34 14.25
N LEU A 29 -1.27 -15.07 15.37
CA LEU A 29 -0.14 -14.94 16.27
C LEU A 29 1.15 -15.42 15.57
N PRO A 30 2.28 -14.74 15.78
CA PRO A 30 3.55 -15.13 15.19
C PRO A 30 3.97 -16.53 15.67
N LYS A 31 4.57 -17.30 14.77
CA LYS A 31 5.13 -18.62 15.07
C LYS A 31 6.65 -18.50 15.15
N ASN A 32 7.25 -19.15 16.15
CA ASN A 32 8.71 -19.15 16.36
C ASN A 32 9.34 -17.75 16.42
N GLN A 33 8.60 -16.76 16.94
CA GLN A 33 9.02 -15.36 17.02
C GLN A 33 9.38 -14.75 15.65
N ILE A 34 8.70 -15.17 14.59
CA ILE A 34 8.92 -14.68 13.22
C ILE A 34 7.58 -14.24 12.62
N TRP A 35 7.60 -13.08 11.94
CA TRP A 35 6.51 -12.68 11.06
C TRP A 35 6.59 -13.44 9.74
N GLY A 36 5.45 -13.96 9.29
CA GLY A 36 5.35 -14.50 7.94
C GLY A 36 5.21 -13.38 6.91
N VAL A 37 5.58 -13.64 5.65
CA VAL A 37 5.51 -12.70 4.52
C VAL A 37 4.14 -12.00 4.39
N HIS A 38 3.04 -12.71 4.64
CA HIS A 38 1.70 -12.10 4.61
C HIS A 38 1.44 -11.05 5.72
N HIS A 39 2.08 -11.20 6.89
CA HIS A 39 2.03 -10.18 7.94
C HIS A 39 2.81 -8.94 7.51
N GLU A 40 4.01 -9.15 6.97
CA GLU A 40 4.89 -8.07 6.47
C GLU A 40 4.19 -7.26 5.37
N GLY A 41 3.51 -7.92 4.43
CA GLY A 41 2.70 -7.24 3.40
C GLY A 41 1.55 -6.44 3.98
N THR A 42 0.87 -6.96 5.01
CA THR A 42 -0.17 -6.19 5.71
C THR A 42 0.41 -4.94 6.37
N PHE A 43 1.60 -5.04 6.97
CA PHE A 43 2.26 -3.88 7.56
C PHE A 43 2.71 -2.86 6.51
N ALA A 44 3.21 -3.32 5.35
CA ALA A 44 3.55 -2.48 4.20
C ALA A 44 2.34 -1.66 3.73
N ASP A 45 1.15 -2.28 3.70
CA ASP A 45 -0.08 -1.56 3.38
C ASP A 45 -0.39 -0.43 4.37
N TYR A 46 -0.28 -0.67 5.68
CA TYR A 46 -0.48 0.37 6.71
C TYR A 46 0.54 1.49 6.57
N ILE A 47 1.82 1.18 6.31
CA ILE A 47 2.90 2.18 6.19
C ILE A 47 2.55 3.27 5.17
N THR A 48 1.92 2.90 4.05
CA THR A 48 1.57 3.83 2.96
C THR A 48 0.29 4.63 3.19
N MET A 49 -0.43 4.39 4.30
CA MET A 49 -1.65 5.13 4.64
C MET A 49 -1.33 6.58 5.03
N LYS A 50 -2.09 7.50 4.47
CA LYS A 50 -2.00 8.94 4.75
C LYS A 50 -3.38 9.55 4.95
N LYS A 51 -3.40 10.66 5.68
CA LYS A 51 -4.58 11.52 5.83
C LYS A 51 -5.19 11.83 4.47
N GLY A 52 -6.52 11.73 4.39
CA GLY A 52 -7.29 12.01 3.20
C GLY A 52 -7.52 10.78 2.34
N ASP A 53 -6.71 9.72 2.39
CA ASP A 53 -7.05 8.53 1.61
C ASP A 53 -8.42 7.97 2.04
N ASN A 54 -9.19 7.51 1.06
CA ASN A 54 -10.53 7.01 1.29
C ASN A 54 -10.50 5.58 1.80
N ILE A 55 -11.51 5.22 2.59
CA ILE A 55 -11.71 3.83 3.00
C ILE A 55 -13.13 3.36 2.70
N PHE A 56 -13.27 2.06 2.50
CA PHE A 56 -14.52 1.36 2.21
C PHE A 56 -14.52 0.04 2.96
N PHE A 57 -15.71 -0.48 3.29
CA PHE A 57 -15.83 -1.81 3.88
C PHE A 57 -16.46 -2.78 2.90
N PHE A 58 -15.88 -3.96 2.78
CA PHE A 58 -16.43 -5.07 2.00
C PHE A 58 -16.90 -6.18 2.92
N HIS A 59 -18.16 -6.58 2.79
CA HIS A 59 -18.74 -7.71 3.51
C HIS A 59 -19.79 -8.40 2.64
N ASP A 60 -19.71 -9.73 2.55
CA ASP A 60 -20.66 -10.58 1.82
C ASP A 60 -21.09 -10.01 0.46
N ARG A 61 -20.08 -9.87 -0.44
CA ARG A 61 -20.20 -9.31 -1.79
C ARG A 61 -20.51 -7.82 -1.89
N LYS A 62 -20.82 -7.13 -0.79
CA LYS A 62 -21.21 -5.72 -0.82
C LYS A 62 -20.10 -4.80 -0.34
N ILE A 63 -19.99 -3.63 -0.97
CA ILE A 63 -19.15 -2.51 -0.53
C ILE A 63 -20.02 -1.44 0.14
N TYR A 64 -19.60 -1.01 1.31
CA TYR A 64 -20.32 -0.08 2.19
C TYR A 64 -19.56 1.21 2.40
N GLY A 65 -20.29 2.31 2.19
CA GLY A 65 -19.94 3.64 2.70
C GLY A 65 -18.70 4.28 2.08
N ILE A 66 -18.42 5.50 2.51
CA ILE A 66 -17.21 6.23 2.13
C ILE A 66 -16.63 6.85 3.40
N GLY A 67 -15.41 6.45 3.74
CA GLY A 67 -14.62 7.05 4.81
C GLY A 67 -13.45 7.86 4.29
N GLU A 68 -12.83 8.61 5.19
CA GLU A 68 -11.58 9.34 4.98
C GLU A 68 -10.66 9.08 6.18
N LEU A 69 -9.42 8.67 5.93
CA LEU A 69 -8.38 8.56 6.95
C LEU A 69 -8.10 9.93 7.56
N ILE A 70 -8.08 10.01 8.88
CA ILE A 70 -7.84 11.25 9.62
C ILE A 70 -6.66 11.11 10.57
N ASN A 71 -5.94 12.21 10.77
CA ASN A 71 -4.87 12.24 11.74
C ASN A 71 -5.41 12.48 13.15
N ILE A 72 -4.90 11.73 14.11
CA ILE A 72 -4.98 11.98 15.55
C ILE A 72 -3.54 12.08 16.05
N LYS A 73 -3.17 13.09 16.85
CA LYS A 73 -1.77 13.29 17.27
C LYS A 73 -0.73 13.26 16.11
N GLY A 74 -1.13 13.70 14.91
CA GLY A 74 -0.22 13.89 13.78
C GLY A 74 -0.15 12.74 12.76
N ASP A 75 -0.73 11.57 13.02
CA ASP A 75 -0.77 10.44 12.06
C ASP A 75 -2.16 9.76 12.05
N CYS A 76 -2.43 8.94 11.03
CA CYS A 76 -3.68 8.20 10.85
C CYS A 76 -3.55 6.70 11.12
N LYS A 77 -2.36 6.25 11.52
CA LYS A 77 -2.00 4.85 11.76
C LYS A 77 -1.18 4.71 13.03
N PHE A 78 -1.43 3.64 13.78
CA PHE A 78 -0.79 3.39 15.06
C PHE A 78 -0.55 1.90 15.27
N LEU A 79 0.51 1.56 15.98
CA LEU A 79 0.60 0.29 16.68
C LEU A 79 -0.51 0.23 17.72
N ASN A 80 -1.14 -0.92 17.91
CA ASN A 80 -2.20 -1.05 18.91
C ASN A 80 -1.67 -0.90 20.34
N PHE A 81 -0.41 -1.26 20.56
CA PHE A 81 0.33 -1.10 21.81
C PHE A 81 1.84 -0.97 21.46
N PRO A 82 2.68 -0.47 22.38
CA PRO A 82 4.12 -0.40 22.15
C PRO A 82 4.69 -1.76 21.77
N ASP A 83 5.58 -1.79 20.77
CA ASP A 83 6.20 -3.00 20.24
C ASP A 83 5.24 -4.03 19.61
N ALA A 84 4.02 -3.63 19.24
CA ALA A 84 3.06 -4.55 18.61
C ALA A 84 3.52 -5.10 17.26
N ASP A 85 4.47 -4.43 16.61
CA ASP A 85 5.15 -4.84 15.37
C ASP A 85 6.34 -5.79 15.59
N LEU A 86 6.67 -6.13 16.84
CA LEU A 86 7.54 -7.26 17.14
C LEU A 86 6.77 -8.60 17.09
N PRO A 87 7.39 -9.67 16.56
CA PRO A 87 6.78 -11.00 16.45
C PRO A 87 6.73 -11.74 17.80
N ASN A 88 6.37 -11.05 18.88
CA ASN A 88 6.24 -11.60 20.21
C ASN A 88 4.79 -12.00 20.52
N ASN A 89 4.64 -13.06 21.31
CA ASN A 89 3.37 -13.48 21.87
C ASN A 89 3.18 -12.80 23.23
N PHE A 90 2.29 -11.81 23.27
CA PHE A 90 1.94 -11.06 24.48
C PHE A 90 0.70 -11.66 25.15
N THR A 91 0.58 -11.52 26.47
CA THR A 91 -0.66 -11.88 27.16
C THR A 91 -1.54 -10.64 27.35
N PHE A 92 -2.84 -10.79 27.06
CA PHE A 92 -3.78 -9.66 27.15
C PHE A 92 -3.76 -8.98 28.53
N LYS A 93 -3.68 -9.76 29.61
CA LYS A 93 -3.70 -9.24 30.99
C LYS A 93 -2.53 -8.28 31.26
N GLU A 94 -1.35 -8.58 30.71
CA GLU A 94 -0.14 -7.76 30.91
C GLU A 94 -0.23 -6.43 30.15
N ILE A 95 -0.67 -6.46 28.90
CA ILE A 95 -0.57 -5.29 28.00
C ILE A 95 -1.85 -4.48 27.87
N ARG A 96 -3.01 -4.96 28.35
CA ARG A 96 -4.33 -4.31 28.18
C ARG A 96 -4.32 -2.81 28.43
N HIS A 97 -3.69 -2.37 29.52
CA HIS A 97 -3.65 -0.96 29.91
C HIS A 97 -2.91 -0.06 28.91
N LYS A 98 -2.03 -0.64 28.07
CA LYS A 98 -1.30 0.03 27.00
C LYS A 98 -1.97 -0.12 25.63
N MET A 99 -3.03 -0.93 25.50
CA MET A 99 -3.68 -1.18 24.21
C MET A 99 -4.67 -0.07 23.85
N ILE A 100 -4.67 0.36 22.60
CA ILE A 100 -5.71 1.25 22.06
C ILE A 100 -7.03 0.48 21.97
N LEU A 101 -6.99 -0.69 21.34
CA LEU A 101 -8.09 -1.63 21.22
C LEU A 101 -7.93 -2.73 22.27
N ASP A 102 -8.78 -2.72 23.31
CA ASP A 102 -8.67 -3.60 24.46
C ASP A 102 -9.99 -4.33 24.80
N PHE A 103 -10.86 -4.51 23.80
CA PHE A 103 -12.22 -5.01 23.97
C PHE A 103 -12.30 -6.50 24.36
N SER A 104 -11.28 -7.31 24.04
CA SER A 104 -11.25 -8.73 24.41
C SER A 104 -9.84 -9.30 24.44
N SER A 105 -9.69 -10.52 24.95
CA SER A 105 -8.41 -11.24 24.88
C SER A 105 -7.89 -11.44 23.46
N LYS A 106 -8.77 -11.43 22.44
CA LYS A 106 -8.38 -11.51 21.02
C LYS A 106 -7.75 -10.22 20.50
N SER A 107 -7.92 -9.09 21.18
CA SER A 107 -7.35 -7.80 20.74
C SER A 107 -5.81 -7.82 20.66
N ILE A 108 -5.14 -8.82 21.25
CA ILE A 108 -3.69 -9.06 21.07
C ILE A 108 -3.31 -9.38 19.62
N GLN A 109 -4.27 -9.81 18.79
CA GLN A 109 -4.09 -10.08 17.37
C GLN A 109 -4.11 -8.80 16.53
N ASN A 110 -4.71 -7.73 17.06
CA ASN A 110 -4.69 -6.41 16.45
C ASN A 110 -3.34 -5.76 16.73
N ARG A 111 -2.45 -5.74 15.75
CA ARG A 111 -1.09 -5.17 15.89
C ARG A 111 -0.98 -3.74 15.41
N MET A 112 -1.64 -3.42 14.29
CA MET A 112 -1.70 -2.08 13.71
C MET A 112 -3.15 -1.70 13.46
N LEU A 113 -3.43 -0.41 13.51
CA LEU A 113 -4.74 0.14 13.26
C LEU A 113 -4.64 1.46 12.51
N CYS A 114 -5.74 1.88 11.90
CA CYS A 114 -5.88 3.20 11.30
C CYS A 114 -7.17 3.90 11.76
N THR A 115 -7.14 5.22 11.77
CA THR A 115 -8.23 6.11 12.21
C THR A 115 -8.89 6.80 11.03
N PHE A 116 -10.23 6.83 11.04
CA PHE A 116 -11.01 7.42 9.96
C PHE A 116 -12.30 8.07 10.47
N LYS A 117 -12.96 8.82 9.60
CA LYS A 117 -14.34 9.32 9.77
C LYS A 117 -15.14 9.02 8.52
N GLY A 118 -16.47 9.12 8.60
CA GLY A 118 -17.33 9.14 7.41
C GLY A 118 -17.06 10.37 6.53
N SER A 119 -17.07 10.20 5.21
CA SER A 119 -16.85 11.26 4.23
C SER A 119 -17.52 10.94 2.87
N PRO A 120 -18.80 11.28 2.65
CA PRO A 120 -19.69 12.00 3.57
C PRO A 120 -20.22 11.11 4.69
N TYR A 121 -20.55 9.84 4.39
CA TYR A 121 -21.15 8.89 5.33
C TYR A 121 -20.72 7.46 5.03
N PHE A 122 -20.79 6.61 6.05
CA PHE A 122 -20.97 5.18 5.82
C PHE A 122 -22.45 4.86 5.70
N PHE A 123 -22.87 4.34 4.54
CA PHE A 123 -24.25 3.97 4.26
C PHE A 123 -24.52 2.52 4.68
N LYS A 124 -25.71 2.26 5.21
CA LYS A 124 -26.20 0.90 5.52
C LYS A 124 -26.58 0.12 4.25
N ASN A 125 -26.91 0.84 3.18
CA ASN A 125 -27.18 0.25 1.87
C ASN A 125 -25.86 0.07 1.12
N GLY A 126 -25.24 -1.11 1.28
CA GLY A 126 -24.09 -1.52 0.49
C GLY A 126 -24.46 -1.82 -0.97
N ILE A 127 -23.47 -1.79 -1.85
CA ILE A 127 -23.60 -2.06 -3.29
C ILE A 127 -22.91 -3.38 -3.61
N ASP A 128 -23.57 -4.24 -4.41
CA ASP A 128 -22.97 -5.52 -4.82
C ASP A 128 -21.73 -5.30 -5.70
N MET A 129 -20.71 -6.14 -5.52
CA MET A 129 -19.45 -6.05 -6.27
C MET A 129 -19.67 -6.11 -7.78
N ASP A 130 -20.65 -6.88 -8.27
CA ASP A 130 -20.93 -6.97 -9.71
C ASP A 130 -21.49 -5.65 -10.25
N GLU A 131 -22.32 -4.95 -9.48
CA GLU A 131 -22.80 -3.60 -9.82
C GLU A 131 -21.65 -2.59 -9.82
N VAL A 132 -20.74 -2.67 -8.85
CA VAL A 132 -19.53 -1.82 -8.82
C VAL A 132 -18.69 -2.05 -10.07
N LEU A 133 -18.30 -3.30 -10.34
CA LEU A 133 -17.40 -3.65 -11.45
C LEU A 133 -18.02 -3.41 -12.83
N SER A 134 -19.35 -3.46 -12.94
CA SER A 134 -20.08 -3.16 -14.19
C SER A 134 -20.32 -1.67 -14.41
N SER A 135 -20.32 -0.84 -13.36
CA SER A 135 -20.57 0.60 -13.46
C SER A 135 -19.50 1.36 -14.26
N ASN A 136 -18.24 0.93 -14.18
CA ASN A 136 -17.14 1.51 -14.95
C ASN A 136 -16.01 0.48 -15.18
N PRO A 137 -16.22 -0.51 -16.06
CA PRO A 137 -15.37 -1.70 -16.14
C PRO A 137 -13.91 -1.41 -16.44
N GLU A 138 -13.62 -0.37 -17.24
CA GLU A 138 -12.27 0.03 -17.65
C GLU A 138 -11.46 0.66 -16.52
N LYS A 139 -12.12 1.18 -15.49
CA LYS A 139 -11.45 1.81 -14.36
C LYS A 139 -10.94 0.79 -13.36
N PHE A 140 -11.75 -0.23 -13.04
CA PHE A 140 -11.42 -1.21 -12.01
C PHE A 140 -10.40 -2.24 -12.49
N ARG A 141 -9.15 -2.09 -12.03
CA ARG A 141 -8.05 -3.03 -12.29
C ARG A 141 -7.70 -3.77 -11.00
N MET A 142 -7.28 -3.04 -9.97
CA MET A 142 -6.89 -3.62 -8.68
C MET A 142 -8.07 -4.26 -7.97
N LEU A 143 -9.25 -3.62 -7.95
CA LEU A 143 -10.42 -4.17 -7.25
C LEU A 143 -10.80 -5.58 -7.73
N ARG A 144 -10.58 -5.90 -9.01
CA ARG A 144 -10.84 -7.24 -9.58
C ARG A 144 -9.94 -8.32 -9.00
N SER A 145 -8.79 -7.93 -8.44
CA SER A 145 -7.82 -8.84 -7.81
C SER A 145 -8.03 -9.00 -6.30
N PHE A 146 -9.10 -8.42 -5.75
CA PHE A 146 -9.38 -8.47 -4.32
C PHE A 146 -9.86 -9.85 -3.87
N TRP A 147 -8.91 -10.72 -3.53
CA TRP A 147 -9.16 -12.12 -3.19
C TRP A 147 -8.27 -12.59 -2.05
N LYS A 148 -8.87 -13.09 -0.96
CA LYS A 148 -8.18 -13.58 0.26
C LYS A 148 -7.22 -12.57 0.89
N LEU A 149 -7.48 -11.27 0.72
CA LEU A 149 -6.73 -10.18 1.36
C LEU A 149 -7.55 -9.56 2.48
N SER A 150 -6.86 -9.11 3.53
CA SER A 150 -7.51 -8.30 4.59
C SER A 150 -7.94 -6.95 4.06
N PHE A 151 -7.19 -6.38 3.13
CA PHE A 151 -7.58 -5.21 2.37
C PHE A 151 -6.77 -5.03 1.10
N ILE A 152 -7.25 -4.16 0.21
CA ILE A 152 -6.59 -3.81 -1.04
C ILE A 152 -6.57 -2.29 -1.21
N LYS A 153 -5.46 -1.78 -1.77
CA LYS A 153 -5.31 -0.37 -2.15
C LYS A 153 -5.65 -0.19 -3.63
N ILE A 154 -6.39 0.86 -3.94
CA ILE A 154 -6.75 1.27 -5.29
C ILE A 154 -6.28 2.71 -5.55
N ASP A 155 -5.98 3.02 -6.81
CA ASP A 155 -5.52 4.35 -7.20
C ASP A 155 -6.64 5.40 -7.16
N ASP A 156 -6.32 6.63 -7.55
CA ASP A 156 -7.27 7.75 -7.53
C ASP A 156 -8.39 7.63 -8.57
N SER A 157 -8.10 6.99 -9.70
CA SER A 157 -9.02 6.73 -10.79
C SER A 157 -10.06 5.67 -10.39
N GLU A 158 -9.61 4.54 -9.84
CA GLU A 158 -10.47 3.51 -9.28
C GLU A 158 -11.28 4.03 -8.07
N ASN A 159 -10.62 4.77 -7.18
CA ASN A 159 -11.26 5.34 -5.99
C ASN A 159 -12.41 6.29 -6.38
N LYS A 160 -12.19 7.15 -7.39
CA LYS A 160 -13.23 8.05 -7.89
C LYS A 160 -14.42 7.27 -8.48
N ALA A 161 -14.15 6.23 -9.28
CA ALA A 161 -15.21 5.39 -9.84
C ALA A 161 -16.04 4.70 -8.74
N LEU A 162 -15.38 4.20 -7.69
CA LEU A 162 -16.05 3.58 -6.54
C LEU A 162 -16.90 4.59 -5.76
N ILE A 163 -16.38 5.79 -5.50
CA ILE A 163 -17.13 6.88 -4.86
C ILE A 163 -18.39 7.22 -5.67
N ASP A 164 -18.26 7.35 -6.99
CA ASP A 164 -19.36 7.77 -7.87
C ASP A 164 -20.54 6.79 -7.82
N ILE A 165 -20.28 5.48 -7.91
CA ILE A 165 -21.34 4.48 -7.83
C ILE A 165 -21.97 4.41 -6.42
N ILE A 166 -21.16 4.55 -5.36
CA ILE A 166 -21.65 4.58 -3.97
C ILE A 166 -22.58 5.77 -3.73
N LEU A 167 -22.15 6.97 -4.14
CA LEU A 167 -22.96 8.18 -4.02
C LEU A 167 -24.21 8.10 -4.88
N LYS A 168 -24.12 7.57 -6.11
CA LYS A 168 -25.29 7.46 -7.00
C LYS A 168 -26.37 6.54 -6.42
N ASN A 169 -26.00 5.39 -5.87
CA ASN A 169 -26.97 4.47 -5.27
C ASN A 169 -27.58 5.03 -3.96
N ASN A 170 -26.84 5.90 -3.27
CA ASN A 170 -27.26 6.50 -2.01
C ASN A 170 -27.72 7.96 -2.15
N GLU A 171 -28.02 8.43 -3.36
CA GLU A 171 -28.30 9.84 -3.66
C GLU A 171 -29.41 10.43 -2.77
N LYS A 172 -30.49 9.67 -2.55
CA LYS A 172 -31.61 10.07 -1.66
C LYS A 172 -31.23 10.13 -0.18
N ASN A 173 -30.22 9.39 0.24
CA ASN A 173 -29.75 9.32 1.62
C ASN A 173 -28.74 10.43 1.94
N LEU A 174 -28.12 11.05 0.92
CA LEU A 174 -27.12 12.11 1.12
C LEU A 174 -27.69 13.33 1.83
N SER A 175 -28.85 13.83 1.38
CA SER A 175 -29.48 15.02 1.94
C SER A 175 -30.26 14.75 3.23
N SER A 176 -30.75 13.52 3.42
CA SER A 176 -31.54 13.16 4.60
C SER A 176 -30.71 12.64 5.77
N GLY A 177 -29.47 12.19 5.54
CA GLY A 177 -28.65 11.50 6.54
C GLY A 177 -29.28 10.22 7.08
N LYS A 178 -30.36 9.73 6.44
CA LYS A 178 -31.04 8.48 6.82
C LYS A 178 -30.26 7.29 6.29
N TYR A 179 -30.40 6.14 6.96
CA TYR A 179 -29.70 4.90 6.60
C TYR A 179 -28.18 5.03 6.58
N THR A 180 -27.62 5.86 7.44
CA THR A 180 -26.17 5.94 7.68
C THR A 180 -25.83 5.31 9.02
N TYR A 181 -24.58 4.91 9.17
CA TYR A 181 -24.01 4.58 10.47
C TYR A 181 -23.73 5.85 11.28
N THR A 182 -23.77 5.73 12.60
CA THR A 182 -23.42 6.80 13.54
C THR A 182 -21.98 6.63 14.01
N ASN A 183 -21.31 7.75 14.32
CA ASN A 183 -19.93 7.73 14.79
C ASN A 183 -19.86 8.03 16.29
N SER A 184 -18.86 7.45 16.93
CA SER A 184 -18.40 7.63 18.31
C SER A 184 -16.99 8.20 18.25
N HIS A 185 -16.63 9.01 19.25
CA HIS A 185 -15.27 9.54 19.40
C HIS A 185 -14.50 8.85 20.53
N HIS A 186 -15.02 7.75 21.09
CA HIS A 186 -14.43 7.10 22.26
C HIS A 186 -13.00 6.61 21.99
N ILE A 187 -12.78 5.81 20.94
CA ILE A 187 -11.43 5.33 20.60
C ILE A 187 -10.51 6.47 20.14
N HIS A 188 -11.04 7.44 19.38
CA HIS A 188 -10.27 8.62 18.97
C HIS A 188 -9.75 9.43 20.17
N ASN A 189 -10.59 9.64 21.18
CA ASN A 189 -10.20 10.29 22.43
C ASN A 189 -9.17 9.46 23.19
N ARG A 190 -9.35 8.14 23.26
CA ARG A 190 -8.37 7.23 23.88
C ARG A 190 -7.00 7.34 23.22
N ILE A 191 -6.93 7.34 21.89
CA ILE A 191 -5.68 7.56 21.12
C ILE A 191 -5.07 8.91 21.52
N ASN A 192 -5.87 9.97 21.57
CA ASN A 192 -5.38 11.31 21.92
C ASN A 192 -4.75 11.36 23.33
N TYR A 193 -5.23 10.60 24.30
CA TYR A 193 -4.61 10.54 25.63
C TYR A 193 -3.43 9.56 25.73
N LEU A 194 -3.58 8.37 25.14
CA LEU A 194 -2.66 7.25 25.35
C LEU A 194 -1.41 7.31 24.48
N VAL A 195 -1.54 7.71 23.21
CA VAL A 195 -0.47 7.55 22.21
C VAL A 195 0.68 8.53 22.42
N ASN A 196 1.90 7.99 22.33
CA ASN A 196 3.17 8.72 22.28
C ASN A 196 4.02 8.18 21.10
N SER A 197 5.33 8.45 21.09
CA SER A 197 6.26 7.96 20.05
C SER A 197 6.29 6.44 19.89
N ASP A 198 6.01 5.69 20.95
CA ASP A 198 6.16 4.23 21.01
C ASP A 198 5.04 3.50 20.25
N TYR A 199 4.00 4.23 19.83
CA TYR A 199 2.87 3.71 19.04
C TYR A 199 3.03 4.00 17.54
N LYS A 200 4.16 4.60 17.13
CA LYS A 200 4.38 4.97 15.73
C LYS A 200 4.56 3.73 14.86
N VAL A 201 3.85 3.69 13.73
CA VAL A 201 4.08 2.66 12.70
C VAL A 201 5.35 3.00 11.92
N SER A 202 6.25 2.02 11.80
CA SER A 202 7.45 2.09 10.96
C SER A 202 7.84 0.70 10.46
N SER A 203 8.73 0.65 9.48
CA SER A 203 9.32 -0.59 8.98
C SER A 203 10.50 -1.11 9.83
N ASP A 204 10.98 -0.32 10.79
CA ASP A 204 12.26 -0.54 11.47
C ASP A 204 12.33 -1.90 12.18
N ASN A 205 11.29 -2.25 12.95
CA ASN A 205 11.20 -3.53 13.66
C ASN A 205 10.98 -4.70 12.68
N ILE A 206 10.22 -4.50 11.61
CA ILE A 206 9.97 -5.53 10.59
C ILE A 206 11.29 -5.92 9.92
N MET A 207 12.05 -4.94 9.44
CA MET A 207 13.37 -5.16 8.85
C MET A 207 14.34 -5.77 9.85
N TYR A 208 14.37 -5.28 11.09
CA TYR A 208 15.27 -5.78 12.13
C TYR A 208 15.08 -7.29 12.36
N ASN A 209 13.82 -7.73 12.51
CA ASN A 209 13.50 -9.14 12.75
C ASN A 209 13.86 -10.04 11.56
N CYS A 210 13.88 -9.49 10.34
CA CYS A 210 14.26 -10.22 9.13
C CYS A 210 15.74 -10.05 8.75
N SER A 211 16.54 -9.36 9.56
CA SER A 211 17.93 -9.06 9.23
C SER A 211 18.91 -10.19 9.57
N SER A 212 20.04 -10.20 8.85
CA SER A 212 21.26 -10.92 9.23
C SER A 212 22.29 -9.96 9.85
N SER A 213 23.30 -10.52 10.51
CA SER A 213 24.46 -9.76 10.99
C SER A 213 25.28 -9.10 9.87
N THR A 214 25.11 -9.54 8.62
CA THR A 214 25.85 -9.04 7.44
C THR A 214 25.12 -7.92 6.70
N GLY A 215 23.99 -7.43 7.22
CA GLY A 215 23.22 -6.35 6.60
C GLY A 215 22.29 -6.77 5.46
N TYR A 216 22.01 -8.07 5.36
CA TYR A 216 21.08 -8.66 4.40
C TYR A 216 19.69 -8.87 5.04
N LEU A 217 18.62 -8.71 4.25
CA LEU A 217 17.25 -9.01 4.69
C LEU A 217 16.79 -10.36 4.12
N LYS A 218 16.35 -11.26 5.00
CA LYS A 218 15.97 -12.64 4.66
C LYS A 218 14.70 -12.74 3.81
N HIS A 219 13.79 -11.80 3.99
CA HIS A 219 12.51 -11.71 3.29
C HIS A 219 12.50 -10.46 2.42
N GLU A 220 12.07 -10.63 1.18
CA GLU A 220 11.92 -9.54 0.21
C GLU A 220 10.83 -8.54 0.64
N MET A 221 9.72 -9.04 1.20
CA MET A 221 8.62 -8.21 1.70
C MET A 221 9.05 -7.30 2.86
N ALA A 222 9.99 -7.73 3.72
CA ALA A 222 10.58 -6.85 4.72
C ALA A 222 11.37 -5.70 4.06
N LEU A 223 12.12 -5.96 2.99
CA LEU A 223 12.82 -4.93 2.21
C LEU A 223 11.83 -3.99 1.51
N GLU A 224 10.77 -4.53 0.92
CA GLU A 224 9.69 -3.76 0.30
C GLU A 224 9.03 -2.79 1.30
N SER A 225 8.66 -3.28 2.49
CA SER A 225 8.13 -2.44 3.57
C SER A 225 9.10 -1.32 3.97
N GLY A 226 10.40 -1.62 4.01
CA GLY A 226 11.47 -0.67 4.29
C GLY A 226 11.61 0.41 3.23
N ILE A 227 11.49 0.04 1.95
CA ILE A 227 11.53 0.98 0.82
C ILE A 227 10.29 1.87 0.82
N LEU A 228 9.10 1.33 1.06
CA LEU A 228 7.86 2.12 1.15
C LEU A 228 7.93 3.15 2.28
N ASP A 229 8.41 2.75 3.45
CA ASP A 229 8.62 3.64 4.59
C ASP A 229 9.69 4.69 4.28
N TYR A 230 10.80 4.28 3.65
CA TYR A 230 11.85 5.18 3.20
C TYR A 230 11.31 6.26 2.26
N ILE A 231 10.58 5.88 1.21
CA ILE A 231 10.01 6.83 0.24
C ILE A 231 8.95 7.72 0.91
N SER A 232 8.07 7.15 1.73
CA SER A 232 6.94 7.87 2.34
C SER A 232 7.37 8.89 3.40
N ASN A 233 8.37 8.56 4.22
CA ASN A 233 8.69 9.34 5.43
C ASN A 233 10.04 10.06 5.39
N LYS A 234 11.02 9.59 4.61
CA LYS A 234 12.42 10.06 4.74
C LYS A 234 12.83 11.13 3.70
N LYS A 235 11.86 11.76 3.01
CA LYS A 235 12.03 12.86 2.01
C LYS A 235 13.24 12.64 1.09
N THR A 236 13.21 11.56 0.32
CA THR A 236 14.45 10.94 -0.21
C THR A 236 14.83 11.43 -1.61
N LYS A 237 16.14 11.46 -1.88
CA LYS A 237 16.71 11.90 -3.18
C LYS A 237 16.78 10.77 -4.23
N ILE A 238 16.98 9.50 -3.83
CA ILE A 238 17.37 8.45 -4.79
C ILE A 238 16.19 7.97 -5.63
N PHE A 239 15.06 7.66 -5.00
CA PHE A 239 13.82 7.25 -5.67
C PHE A 239 12.93 8.43 -6.04
N GLY A 240 13.17 9.61 -5.48
CA GLY A 240 12.35 10.80 -5.67
C GLY A 240 11.12 10.85 -4.76
N TYR A 241 10.25 11.84 -5.03
CA TYR A 241 9.00 12.06 -4.31
C TYR A 241 7.81 11.58 -5.12
N TRP A 242 6.84 10.94 -4.45
CA TRP A 242 5.68 10.30 -5.07
C TRP A 242 4.41 10.61 -4.29
N ASP A 243 3.35 10.97 -5.01
CA ASP A 243 2.05 11.30 -4.41
C ASP A 243 1.21 10.04 -4.15
N TYR A 244 1.44 8.97 -4.91
CA TYR A 244 0.84 7.67 -4.72
C TYR A 244 1.92 6.59 -4.73
N LEU A 245 1.81 5.64 -3.79
CA LEU A 245 2.66 4.46 -3.67
C LEU A 245 1.79 3.28 -3.26
N SER A 246 1.96 2.14 -3.90
CA SER A 246 1.33 0.88 -3.55
C SER A 246 2.31 -0.24 -3.78
N HIS A 247 2.17 -1.31 -3.00
CA HIS A 247 2.87 -2.56 -3.28
C HIS A 247 2.00 -3.55 -4.03
N GLN A 248 2.66 -4.55 -4.63
CA GLN A 248 2.05 -5.75 -5.18
C GLN A 248 0.91 -5.45 -6.18
N VAL A 249 1.15 -4.47 -7.06
CA VAL A 249 0.18 -3.97 -8.05
C VAL A 249 0.15 -4.89 -9.26
N VAL A 250 -1.04 -5.33 -9.68
CA VAL A 250 -1.22 -6.24 -10.82
C VAL A 250 -0.65 -5.61 -12.10
N ALA A 251 0.20 -6.38 -12.76
CA ALA A 251 1.00 -5.96 -13.91
C ALA A 251 0.94 -6.96 -15.07
N SER A 252 -0.23 -7.56 -15.27
CA SER A 252 -0.51 -8.51 -16.35
C SER A 252 -2.00 -8.52 -16.70
N PRO A 253 -2.39 -9.03 -17.88
CA PRO A 253 -3.80 -9.22 -18.22
C PRO A 253 -4.52 -10.06 -17.17
N PHE A 254 -5.85 -9.90 -17.10
CA PHE A 254 -6.65 -10.63 -16.12
C PHE A 254 -6.57 -12.15 -16.38
N LYS A 255 -6.11 -12.88 -15.35
CA LYS A 255 -5.94 -14.34 -15.29
C LYS A 255 -6.15 -14.79 -13.84
N PRO A 256 -6.22 -16.10 -13.52
CA PRO A 256 -6.44 -16.51 -12.14
C PRO A 256 -5.40 -15.91 -11.19
N ILE A 257 -5.85 -15.44 -10.02
CA ILE A 257 -5.10 -14.55 -9.12
C ILE A 257 -3.72 -15.10 -8.75
N ASP A 258 -3.61 -16.41 -8.52
CA ASP A 258 -2.36 -17.08 -8.14
C ASP A 258 -1.28 -17.04 -9.24
N TYR A 259 -1.64 -16.74 -10.49
CA TYR A 259 -0.71 -16.64 -11.63
C TYR A 259 -0.53 -15.20 -12.12
N MET A 260 -1.11 -14.20 -11.45
CA MET A 260 -0.95 -12.80 -11.82
C MET A 260 0.46 -12.31 -11.51
N ASP A 261 1.03 -11.57 -12.46
CA ASP A 261 2.27 -10.85 -12.21
C ASP A 261 1.96 -9.59 -11.42
N LYS A 262 2.79 -9.27 -10.44
CA LYS A 262 2.66 -8.08 -9.60
C LYS A 262 3.97 -7.32 -9.60
N MET A 263 3.90 -6.00 -9.78
CA MET A 263 5.01 -5.10 -9.49
C MET A 263 5.19 -5.01 -7.98
N ASP A 264 6.42 -5.14 -7.50
CA ASP A 264 6.69 -5.02 -6.06
C ASP A 264 6.27 -3.65 -5.55
N ILE A 265 6.72 -2.57 -6.20
CA ILE A 265 6.26 -1.20 -5.88
C ILE A 265 5.90 -0.44 -7.15
N PHE A 266 4.72 0.17 -7.12
CA PHE A 266 4.21 1.07 -8.15
C PHE A 266 3.79 2.39 -7.55
N GLY A 267 3.99 3.47 -8.28
CA GLY A 267 3.62 4.81 -7.83
C GLY A 267 3.43 5.80 -8.95
N TYR A 268 2.96 6.99 -8.60
CA TYR A 268 2.94 8.14 -9.49
C TYR A 268 3.02 9.46 -8.72
N LYS A 269 3.45 10.50 -9.42
CA LYS A 269 3.49 11.87 -8.89
C LYS A 269 2.79 12.83 -9.84
N TYR A 270 2.12 13.82 -9.29
CA TYR A 270 1.47 14.84 -10.07
C TYR A 270 2.44 15.97 -10.44
N ILE A 271 2.07 16.75 -11.46
CA ILE A 271 2.67 18.06 -11.67
C ILE A 271 2.29 18.94 -10.47
N PRO A 272 3.24 19.67 -9.85
CA PRO A 272 2.94 20.51 -8.69
C PRO A 272 1.75 21.43 -8.94
N ASN A 273 0.79 21.44 -8.00
CA ASN A 273 -0.49 22.18 -8.04
C ASN A 273 -1.55 21.67 -9.03
N PHE A 274 -1.32 20.56 -9.73
CA PHE A 274 -2.29 19.93 -10.62
C PHE A 274 -2.57 18.49 -10.20
N LYS A 275 -3.68 17.92 -10.71
CA LYS A 275 -3.97 16.48 -10.59
C LYS A 275 -3.49 15.68 -11.82
N THR A 276 -2.75 16.32 -12.72
CA THR A 276 -2.19 15.69 -13.90
C THR A 276 -0.96 14.89 -13.53
N ILE A 277 -0.91 13.60 -13.87
CA ILE A 277 0.23 12.75 -13.59
C ILE A 277 1.45 13.21 -14.41
N SER A 278 2.57 13.38 -13.72
CA SER A 278 3.86 13.75 -14.31
C SER A 278 4.70 12.52 -14.64
N LYS A 279 4.84 11.61 -13.67
CA LYS A 279 5.64 10.39 -13.79
C LYS A 279 4.98 9.22 -13.07
N TYR A 280 5.33 8.02 -13.53
CA TYR A 280 5.08 6.73 -12.91
C TYR A 280 6.38 6.16 -12.37
N LEU A 281 6.29 5.44 -11.26
CA LEU A 281 7.36 4.70 -10.60
C LEU A 281 7.13 3.21 -10.82
N VAL A 282 8.19 2.51 -11.23
CA VAL A 282 8.25 1.04 -11.25
C VAL A 282 9.48 0.61 -10.47
N LEU A 283 9.28 -0.18 -9.42
CA LEU A 283 10.34 -0.79 -8.63
C LEU A 283 10.17 -2.31 -8.63
N GLU A 284 11.23 -3.00 -8.98
CA GLU A 284 11.41 -4.42 -8.71
C GLU A 284 12.49 -4.58 -7.63
N ILE A 285 12.28 -5.53 -6.74
CA ILE A 285 13.12 -5.77 -5.58
C ILE A 285 13.62 -7.20 -5.65
N LYS A 286 14.90 -7.39 -5.35
CA LYS A 286 15.50 -8.69 -5.07
C LYS A 286 16.20 -8.61 -3.73
N LYS A 287 15.83 -9.48 -2.80
CA LYS A 287 16.59 -9.57 -1.55
C LYS A 287 18.04 -9.98 -1.77
N ASP A 288 18.32 -10.80 -2.79
CA ASP A 288 19.63 -11.36 -3.12
C ASP A 288 20.37 -10.56 -4.22
N LYS A 289 21.32 -11.22 -4.91
CA LYS A 289 21.98 -10.67 -6.09
C LYS A 289 21.00 -10.64 -7.26
N ALA A 290 20.98 -9.54 -8.00
CA ALA A 290 20.22 -9.46 -9.24
C ALA A 290 20.82 -10.37 -10.32
N THR A 291 19.96 -10.76 -11.24
CA THR A 291 20.21 -11.55 -12.44
C THR A 291 19.75 -10.77 -13.68
N ILE A 292 20.07 -11.29 -14.87
CA ILE A 292 19.56 -10.73 -16.14
C ILE A 292 18.03 -10.83 -16.20
N GLU A 293 17.46 -11.90 -15.64
CA GLU A 293 16.02 -12.10 -15.65
C GLU A 293 15.28 -11.03 -14.85
N ASP A 294 15.90 -10.51 -13.79
CA ASP A 294 15.33 -9.41 -13.01
C ASP A 294 15.28 -8.10 -13.83
N ILE A 295 16.26 -7.87 -14.72
CA ILE A 295 16.18 -6.75 -15.68
C ILE A 295 15.01 -6.98 -16.65
N ASN A 296 14.87 -8.19 -17.20
CA ASN A 296 13.76 -8.53 -18.10
C ASN A 296 12.40 -8.33 -17.41
N GLN A 297 12.30 -8.71 -16.14
CA GLN A 297 11.10 -8.53 -15.33
C GLN A 297 10.75 -7.05 -15.15
N VAL A 298 11.71 -6.20 -14.77
CA VAL A 298 11.47 -4.74 -14.68
C VAL A 298 11.04 -4.18 -16.03
N MET A 299 11.69 -4.60 -17.12
CA MET A 299 11.34 -4.14 -18.45
C MET A 299 9.94 -4.58 -18.91
N LYS A 300 9.48 -5.78 -18.52
CA LYS A 300 8.09 -6.21 -18.70
C LYS A 300 7.12 -5.23 -18.04
N TYR A 301 7.42 -4.80 -16.81
CA TYR A 301 6.59 -3.84 -16.09
C TYR A 301 6.66 -2.42 -16.65
N VAL A 302 7.83 -1.99 -17.15
CA VAL A 302 7.96 -0.72 -17.88
C VAL A 302 7.07 -0.72 -19.13
N ASP A 303 7.10 -1.79 -19.91
CA ASP A 303 6.28 -1.92 -21.12
C ASP A 303 4.78 -1.99 -20.77
N TRP A 304 4.41 -2.71 -19.70
CA TRP A 304 3.05 -2.72 -19.16
C TRP A 304 2.58 -1.33 -18.75
N VAL A 305 3.38 -0.59 -17.98
CA VAL A 305 3.02 0.78 -17.55
C VAL A 305 2.90 1.73 -18.73
N ASN A 306 3.74 1.55 -19.76
CA ASN A 306 3.67 2.34 -20.97
C ASN A 306 2.35 2.17 -21.72
N GLN A 307 1.89 0.93 -21.84
CA GLN A 307 0.65 0.57 -22.52
C GLN A 307 -0.58 0.98 -21.72
N GLU A 308 -0.56 0.73 -20.41
CA GLU A 308 -1.74 0.85 -19.56
C GLU A 308 -1.94 2.23 -18.92
N TYR A 309 -0.89 3.05 -18.85
CA TYR A 309 -0.94 4.33 -18.12
C TYR A 309 -0.30 5.51 -18.87
N SER A 310 0.84 5.33 -19.56
CA SER A 310 1.57 6.46 -20.14
C SER A 310 1.30 6.73 -21.62
N TYR A 311 0.38 5.98 -22.24
CA TYR A 311 -0.08 6.16 -23.62
C TYR A 311 1.06 6.24 -24.64
N GLY A 312 2.11 5.44 -24.43
CA GLY A 312 3.28 5.40 -25.32
C GLY A 312 4.42 6.36 -24.97
N ASP A 313 4.27 7.30 -24.02
CA ASP A 313 5.38 8.16 -23.59
C ASP A 313 6.22 7.48 -22.51
N TYR A 314 7.29 6.79 -22.92
CA TYR A 314 8.23 6.15 -21.98
C TYR A 314 8.94 7.18 -21.08
N ASN A 315 9.03 8.46 -21.45
CA ASN A 315 9.63 9.46 -20.55
C ASN A 315 8.86 9.57 -19.24
N MET A 316 7.58 9.20 -19.20
CA MET A 316 6.81 9.27 -17.97
C MET A 316 7.24 8.22 -16.95
N ILE A 317 8.08 7.25 -17.29
CA ILE A 317 8.41 6.11 -16.43
C ILE A 317 9.81 6.27 -15.82
N GLU A 318 9.87 6.22 -14.50
CA GLU A 318 11.11 6.08 -13.71
C GLU A 318 11.15 4.64 -13.17
N ALA A 319 12.18 3.88 -13.57
CA ALA A 319 12.28 2.46 -13.28
C ALA A 319 13.54 2.14 -12.46
N PHE A 320 13.38 1.27 -11.47
CA PHE A 320 14.46 0.88 -10.56
C PHE A 320 14.45 -0.63 -10.35
N LEU A 321 15.64 -1.22 -10.35
CA LEU A 321 15.86 -2.56 -9.83
C LEU A 321 16.69 -2.42 -8.55
N VAL A 322 16.15 -2.87 -7.42
CA VAL A 322 16.81 -2.81 -6.12
C VAL A 322 17.29 -4.20 -5.74
N ALA A 323 18.58 -4.36 -5.44
CA ALA A 323 19.14 -5.66 -5.06
C ALA A 323 20.26 -5.51 -4.02
N HIS A 324 20.64 -6.60 -3.34
CA HIS A 324 21.77 -6.56 -2.40
C HIS A 324 23.08 -6.34 -3.16
N ASP A 325 23.20 -6.95 -4.34
CA ASP A 325 24.38 -6.84 -5.19
C ASP A 325 24.02 -7.04 -6.67
N PHE A 326 24.89 -6.56 -7.56
CA PHE A 326 24.74 -6.68 -9.00
C PHE A 326 26.05 -7.22 -9.58
N PRO A 327 26.04 -8.46 -10.08
CA PRO A 327 27.18 -9.02 -10.80
C PRO A 327 27.51 -8.20 -12.05
N GLN A 328 28.80 -8.17 -12.44
CA GLN A 328 29.26 -7.41 -13.61
C GLN A 328 28.51 -7.79 -14.89
N VAL A 329 28.23 -9.09 -15.08
CA VAL A 329 27.45 -9.59 -16.23
C VAL A 329 26.05 -8.96 -16.35
N VAL A 330 25.42 -8.62 -15.22
CA VAL A 330 24.10 -7.96 -15.19
C VAL A 330 24.23 -6.48 -15.57
N ILE A 331 25.28 -5.82 -15.06
CA ILE A 331 25.59 -4.42 -15.37
C ILE A 331 25.90 -4.26 -16.87
N ASP A 332 26.72 -5.16 -17.41
CA ASP A 332 27.14 -5.16 -18.82
C ASP A 332 25.98 -5.46 -19.77
N ALA A 333 25.03 -6.31 -19.38
CA ALA A 333 23.86 -6.65 -20.20
C ALA A 333 22.77 -5.55 -20.22
N LYS A 334 22.73 -4.67 -19.22
CA LYS A 334 21.70 -3.64 -19.05
C LYS A 334 21.51 -2.73 -20.28
N PRO A 335 22.56 -2.18 -20.92
CA PRO A 335 22.38 -1.27 -22.06
C PRO A 335 21.66 -1.94 -23.24
N ASP A 336 21.88 -3.23 -23.45
CA ASP A 336 21.30 -3.96 -24.58
C ASP A 336 19.82 -4.29 -24.37
N ILE A 337 19.42 -4.54 -23.12
CA ILE A 337 18.05 -4.97 -22.79
C ILE A 337 17.10 -3.77 -22.59
N THR A 338 17.59 -2.67 -22.01
CA THR A 338 16.74 -1.61 -21.45
C THR A 338 16.30 -0.54 -22.45
N ILE A 339 16.86 -0.54 -23.66
CA ILE A 339 16.57 0.53 -24.64
C ILE A 339 15.15 0.39 -25.19
N ARG A 340 14.41 1.50 -25.21
CA ARG A 340 13.15 1.65 -25.93
C ARG A 340 13.20 2.88 -26.83
N ASN A 341 12.94 2.69 -28.12
CA ASN A 341 12.79 3.78 -29.09
C ASN A 341 11.31 4.03 -29.33
N TYR A 342 10.88 5.29 -29.29
CA TYR A 342 9.47 5.67 -29.45
C TYR A 342 9.33 7.08 -30.02
N ILE A 343 8.13 7.41 -30.48
CA ILE A 343 7.78 8.72 -31.04
C ILE A 343 7.02 9.53 -29.98
N LYS A 344 7.56 10.67 -29.55
CA LYS A 344 6.93 11.49 -28.50
C LYS A 344 5.79 12.36 -29.02
N THR A 345 6.00 13.01 -30.15
CA THR A 345 4.99 13.87 -30.81
C THR A 345 4.68 13.30 -32.17
N ARG A 346 3.43 13.39 -32.63
CA ARG A 346 3.02 12.82 -33.92
C ARG A 346 3.22 13.78 -35.10
N ARG A 347 3.18 15.10 -34.87
CA ARG A 347 3.26 16.15 -35.90
C ARG A 347 4.02 17.38 -35.37
N PRO A 348 5.31 17.59 -35.71
CA PRO A 348 6.17 16.65 -36.43
C PRO A 348 6.50 15.40 -35.57
N PRO A 349 6.83 14.25 -36.19
CA PRO A 349 7.34 13.08 -35.48
C PRO A 349 8.68 13.40 -34.80
N VAL A 350 8.74 13.32 -33.47
CA VAL A 350 9.99 13.50 -32.70
C VAL A 350 10.42 12.15 -32.12
N PRO A 351 11.47 11.51 -32.66
CA PRO A 351 12.01 10.28 -32.11
C PRO A 351 12.71 10.55 -30.77
N LYS A 352 12.52 9.61 -29.83
CA LYS A 352 13.17 9.61 -28.52
C LYS A 352 13.61 8.19 -28.17
N LYS A 353 14.63 8.13 -27.32
CA LYS A 353 15.17 6.90 -26.72
C LYS A 353 14.99 6.97 -25.21
N TRP A 354 14.49 5.91 -24.61
CA TRP A 354 14.43 5.70 -23.17
C TRP A 354 15.42 4.60 -22.78
N SER A 355 16.12 4.80 -21.67
CA SER A 355 17.07 3.84 -21.09
C SER A 355 17.24 4.06 -19.58
N ASN A 356 16.18 4.56 -18.92
CA ASN A 356 16.22 5.09 -17.56
C ASN A 356 15.96 4.03 -16.49
N LEU A 357 16.30 2.76 -16.74
CA LEU A 357 16.41 1.78 -15.66
C LEU A 357 17.62 2.13 -14.80
N ARG A 358 17.42 2.27 -13.49
CA ARG A 358 18.48 2.55 -12.49
C ARG A 358 18.69 1.32 -11.61
N LEU A 359 19.94 0.93 -11.40
CA LEU A 359 20.28 -0.21 -10.55
C LEU A 359 20.70 0.30 -9.18
N ILE A 360 20.01 -0.13 -8.12
CA ILE A 360 20.21 0.39 -6.76
C ILE A 360 20.64 -0.75 -5.84
N LYS A 361 21.86 -0.67 -5.30
CA LYS A 361 22.30 -1.56 -4.22
C LYS A 361 21.69 -1.11 -2.90
N TYR A 362 21.15 -2.05 -2.13
CA TYR A 362 20.74 -1.82 -0.75
C TYR A 362 21.72 -2.47 0.24
N ASN A 363 21.83 -1.87 1.42
CA ASN A 363 22.48 -2.48 2.59
C ASN A 363 21.70 -2.10 3.85
N TYR A 364 21.35 -3.08 4.68
CA TYR A 364 20.68 -2.84 5.95
C TYR A 364 21.70 -2.72 7.08
N ASN A 365 21.56 -1.70 7.93
CA ASN A 365 22.36 -1.57 9.13
C ASN A 365 21.50 -1.96 10.36
N PRO A 366 21.75 -3.13 10.99
CA PRO A 366 20.95 -3.58 12.12
C PRO A 366 21.15 -2.75 13.39
N THR A 367 22.28 -2.04 13.54
CA THR A 367 22.58 -1.22 14.72
C THR A 367 21.68 0.02 14.80
N ASN A 368 21.41 0.67 13.67
CA ASN A 368 20.56 1.87 13.62
C ASN A 368 19.20 1.62 12.94
N LYS A 369 18.93 0.38 12.52
CA LYS A 369 17.72 -0.07 11.81
C LYS A 369 17.45 0.67 10.50
N GLN A 370 18.48 1.06 9.75
CA GLN A 370 18.33 1.83 8.51
C GLN A 370 18.71 1.06 7.26
N LEU A 371 17.95 1.29 6.19
CA LEU A 371 18.34 0.95 4.83
C LEU A 371 19.19 2.08 4.22
N HIS A 372 20.31 1.68 3.63
CA HIS A 372 21.15 2.53 2.83
C HIS A 372 21.07 2.10 1.37
N PHE A 373 20.97 3.08 0.48
CA PHE A 373 20.84 2.84 -0.96
C PHE A 373 21.97 3.54 -1.72
N ARG A 374 22.50 2.88 -2.73
CA ARG A 374 23.52 3.43 -3.63
C ARG A 374 23.25 2.99 -5.06
N GLU A 375 23.19 3.95 -5.97
CA GLU A 375 23.14 3.69 -7.41
C GLU A 375 24.52 3.20 -7.90
N ILE A 376 24.51 2.28 -8.86
CA ILE A 376 25.72 1.70 -9.46
C ILE A 376 25.88 2.03 -10.94
#